data_AF-A0A317U093-F1
#
_entry.id   AF-A0A317U093-F1
#
_cell.length_a   1.000
_cell.length_b   1.000
_cell.length_c   1.000
_cell.angle_alpha   90.00
_cell.angle_beta   90.00
_cell.angle_gamma   90.00
#
_symmetry.space_group_name_H-M   'P 1'
#
loop_
_entity.id
_entity.type
_entity.pdbx_description
1 polymer ?
#
loop_
_entity_poly.entity_id
_entity_poly.type
_entity_poly.pdbx_seq_one_letter_code
_entity_poly.pdbx_strand_id
1 'polypeptide(L)'
;MRDEPNFKHYTRGGQISFHNLRMWDQITKSLTLICLMLWVVFTGLIIWSVTSVEKLQHAFAYYGAQFLNAIGQKHDFHFSFHGKTYTQNVQQILHYSYYRDNANEIIRTMGQSALVAFCMAF
;
A
#
# COMPACT_ATOMS: atom_id res chain seq x y z
N MET A 1 -11.31 -58.76 -35.04
CA MET A 1 -10.09 -58.07 -34.59
C MET A 1 -10.27 -56.57 -34.79
N ARG A 2 -10.53 -55.83 -33.71
CA ARG A 2 -10.07 -54.45 -33.48
C ARG A 2 -10.53 -54.01 -32.08
N ASP A 3 -9.95 -54.64 -31.07
CA ASP A 3 -9.87 -54.05 -29.73
C ASP A 3 -8.74 -53.03 -29.76
N GLU A 4 -8.98 -51.88 -30.41
CA GLU A 4 -8.08 -50.74 -30.27
C GLU A 4 -8.27 -50.19 -28.86
N PRO A 5 -7.25 -50.27 -27.97
CA PRO A 5 -7.35 -49.67 -26.65
C PRO A 5 -7.69 -48.18 -26.81
N ASN A 6 -8.72 -47.75 -26.07
CA ASN A 6 -9.31 -46.41 -26.09
C ASN A 6 -8.37 -45.34 -25.48
N PHE A 7 -7.11 -45.27 -25.93
CA PHE A 7 -6.10 -44.29 -25.54
C PHE A 7 -6.55 -42.84 -25.75
N LYS A 8 -7.55 -42.63 -26.62
CA LYS A 8 -8.18 -41.32 -26.88
C LYS A 8 -8.95 -40.77 -25.68
N HIS A 9 -9.43 -41.62 -24.78
CA HIS A 9 -10.11 -41.18 -23.54
C HIS A 9 -9.13 -40.80 -22.43
N TYR A 10 -7.98 -41.47 -22.35
CA TYR A 10 -6.94 -41.16 -21.38
C TYR A 10 -6.24 -39.81 -21.67
N THR A 11 -5.98 -39.50 -22.94
CA THR A 11 -5.43 -38.19 -23.34
C THR A 11 -6.46 -37.06 -23.23
N ARG A 12 -7.76 -37.34 -23.46
CA ARG A 12 -8.84 -36.37 -23.21
C ARG A 12 -9.01 -36.02 -21.73
N GLY A 13 -8.94 -37.01 -20.83
CA GLY A 13 -9.04 -36.77 -19.39
C GLY A 13 -7.90 -35.89 -18.84
N GLY A 14 -6.68 -36.11 -19.34
CA GLY A 14 -5.53 -35.24 -19.06
C GLY A 14 -5.72 -33.82 -19.59
N GLN A 15 -6.21 -33.67 -20.83
CA GLN A 15 -6.51 -32.35 -21.42
C GLN A 15 -7.60 -31.58 -20.65
N ILE A 16 -8.64 -32.25 -20.17
CA ILE A 16 -9.70 -31.65 -19.35
C ILE A 16 -9.16 -31.23 -17.97
N SER A 17 -8.32 -32.06 -17.36
CA SER A 17 -7.69 -31.75 -16.07
C SER A 17 -6.73 -30.55 -16.18
N PHE A 18 -5.89 -30.50 -17.22
CA PHE A 18 -5.04 -29.34 -17.49
C PHE A 18 -5.84 -28.08 -17.85
N HIS A 19 -6.95 -28.23 -18.55
CA HIS A 19 -7.85 -27.11 -18.84
C HIS A 19 -8.47 -26.54 -17.55
N ASN A 20 -8.94 -27.40 -16.64
CA ASN A 20 -9.47 -26.98 -15.34
C ASN A 20 -8.41 -26.31 -14.45
N LEU A 21 -7.17 -26.83 -14.44
CA LEU A 21 -6.06 -26.20 -13.72
C LEU A 21 -5.73 -24.81 -14.26
N ARG A 22 -5.72 -24.63 -15.59
CA ARG A 22 -5.51 -23.32 -16.20
C ARG A 22 -6.65 -22.35 -15.90
N MET A 23 -7.90 -22.82 -15.94
CA MET A 23 -9.05 -22.00 -15.54
C MET A 23 -9.00 -21.64 -14.05
N TRP A 24 -8.60 -22.56 -13.18
CA TRP A 24 -8.40 -22.29 -11.76
C TRP A 24 -7.35 -21.21 -11.51
N ASP A 25 -6.20 -21.31 -12.17
CA ASP A 25 -5.15 -20.29 -12.09
C ASP A 25 -5.64 -18.92 -12.60
N GLN A 26 -6.38 -18.91 -13.70
CA GLN A 26 -6.96 -17.69 -14.26
C GLN A 26 -7.99 -17.03 -13.34
N ILE A 27 -8.86 -17.83 -12.71
CA ILE A 27 -9.86 -17.35 -11.74
C ILE A 27 -9.17 -16.82 -10.49
N THR A 28 -8.20 -17.58 -9.95
CA THR A 28 -7.46 -17.19 -8.76
C THR A 28 -6.71 -15.88 -8.99
N LYS A 29 -6.02 -15.76 -10.13
CA LYS A 29 -5.29 -14.54 -10.50
C LYS A 29 -6.21 -13.33 -10.62
N SER A 30 -7.38 -13.50 -11.25
CA SER A 30 -8.37 -12.43 -11.38
C SER A 30 -8.93 -12.02 -10.03
N LEU A 31 -9.24 -12.99 -9.17
CA LEU A 31 -9.74 -12.76 -7.82
C LEU A 31 -8.71 -12.05 -6.96
N THR A 32 -7.46 -12.52 -6.95
CA THR A 32 -6.35 -11.89 -6.22
C THR A 32 -6.12 -10.45 -6.68
N LEU A 33 -6.22 -10.17 -7.98
CA LEU A 33 -6.10 -8.81 -8.50
C LEU A 33 -7.21 -7.90 -7.96
N ILE A 34 -8.46 -8.37 -7.94
CA ILE A 34 -9.59 -7.61 -7.40
C ILE A 34 -9.42 -7.37 -5.89
N CYS A 35 -9.04 -8.40 -5.13
CA CYS A 35 -8.74 -8.27 -3.69
C CYS A 35 -7.61 -7.27 -3.45
N LEU A 36 -6.55 -7.27 -4.26
CA LEU A 36 -5.46 -6.30 -4.17
C LEU A 36 -5.95 -4.87 -4.44
N MET A 37 -6.78 -4.68 -5.47
CA MET A 37 -7.38 -3.36 -5.77
C MET A 37 -8.26 -2.87 -4.62
N LEU A 38 -9.12 -3.74 -4.07
CA LEU A 38 -9.94 -3.41 -2.90
C LEU A 38 -9.10 -3.10 -1.67
N TRP A 39 -8.01 -3.84 -1.45
CA TRP A 39 -7.08 -3.60 -0.36
C TRP A 39 -6.48 -2.19 -0.42
N VAL A 40 -6.03 -1.74 -1.60
CA VAL A 40 -5.49 -0.39 -1.79
C VAL A 40 -6.57 0.67 -1.54
N VAL A 41 -7.77 0.46 -2.07
CA VAL A 41 -8.90 1.40 -1.88
C VAL A 41 -9.29 1.51 -0.41
N PHE A 42 -9.47 0.38 0.29
CA PHE A 42 -9.81 0.38 1.71
C PHE A 42 -8.70 0.97 2.56
N THR A 43 -7.43 0.69 2.27
CA THR A 43 -6.30 1.30 2.97
C THR A 43 -6.34 2.82 2.85
N GLY A 44 -6.56 3.35 1.63
CA GLY A 44 -6.69 4.79 1.40
C GLY A 44 -7.88 5.41 2.13
N LEU A 45 -9.05 4.76 2.11
CA LEU A 45 -10.25 5.24 2.79
C LEU A 45 -10.09 5.26 4.32
N ILE A 46 -9.48 4.24 4.91
CA ILE A 46 -9.23 4.19 6.35
C ILE A 46 -8.23 5.28 6.77
N ILE A 47 -7.13 5.43 6.02
CA ILE A 47 -6.15 6.48 6.29
C ILE A 47 -6.82 7.86 6.24
N TRP A 48 -7.63 8.11 5.21
CA TRP A 48 -8.38 9.37 5.06
C TRP A 48 -9.38 9.60 6.20
N SER A 49 -10.05 8.55 6.67
CA SER A 49 -11.02 8.66 7.76
C SER A 49 -10.38 8.88 9.14
N VAL A 50 -9.17 8.37 9.36
CA VAL A 50 -8.51 8.38 10.68
C VAL A 50 -7.50 9.52 10.81
N THR A 51 -6.90 9.95 9.71
CA THR A 51 -5.77 10.89 9.72
C THR A 51 -6.15 12.25 9.16
N SER A 52 -5.87 13.33 9.91
CA SER A 52 -6.00 14.69 9.39
C SER A 52 -4.95 14.97 8.29
N VAL A 53 -5.37 15.66 7.22
CA VAL A 53 -4.50 16.07 6.10
C VAL A 53 -3.31 16.89 6.59
N GLU A 54 -3.48 17.69 7.64
CA GLU A 54 -2.40 18.50 8.24
C GLU A 54 -1.31 17.61 8.85
N LYS A 55 -1.70 16.56 9.58
CA LYS A 55 -0.73 15.60 10.16
C LYS A 55 0.08 14.92 9.06
N LEU A 56 -0.56 14.53 7.96
CA LEU A 56 0.09 13.91 6.80
C LEU A 56 1.11 14.85 6.16
N GLN A 57 0.75 16.12 5.97
CA GLN A 57 1.68 17.13 5.45
C GLN A 57 2.89 17.32 6.36
N HIS A 58 2.71 17.35 7.68
CA HIS A 58 3.80 17.45 8.64
C HIS A 58 4.70 16.21 8.68
N ALA A 59 4.17 15.00 8.52
CA ALA A 59 4.98 13.80 8.41
C ALA A 59 5.76 13.74 7.09
N PHE A 60 5.13 14.11 5.98
CA PHE A 60 5.80 14.17 4.67
C PHE A 60 6.93 15.20 4.68
N ALA A 61 6.69 16.36 5.32
CA ALA A 61 7.71 17.35 5.58
C ALA A 61 8.88 16.84 6.42
N TYR A 62 8.62 16.06 7.47
CA TYR A 62 9.67 15.47 8.28
C TYR A 62 10.57 14.51 7.48
N TYR A 63 9.97 13.61 6.70
CA TYR A 63 10.72 12.71 5.82
C TYR A 63 11.43 13.44 4.68
N GLY A 64 10.80 14.45 4.09
CA GLY A 64 11.41 15.33 3.11
C GLY A 64 12.61 16.08 3.68
N ALA A 65 12.46 16.66 4.87
CA ALA A 65 13.55 17.31 5.60
C ALA A 65 14.69 16.34 5.94
N GLN A 66 14.38 15.10 6.34
CA GLN A 66 15.39 14.07 6.60
C GLN A 66 16.18 13.70 5.33
N PHE A 67 15.49 13.57 4.20
CA PHE A 67 16.10 13.31 2.90
C PHE A 67 16.96 14.48 2.42
N LEU A 68 16.46 15.72 2.53
CA LEU A 68 17.21 16.91 2.17
C LEU A 68 18.44 17.12 3.05
N ASN A 69 18.34 16.83 4.35
CA ASN A 69 19.48 16.83 5.26
C ASN A 69 20.52 15.77 4.86
N ALA A 70 20.09 14.59 4.41
CA ALA A 70 21.00 13.55 3.92
C ALA A 70 21.75 13.97 2.63
N ILE A 71 21.15 14.85 1.82
CA ILE A 71 21.74 15.41 0.60
C ILE A 71 22.52 16.71 0.88
N GLY A 72 22.49 17.22 2.12
CA GLY A 72 23.19 18.45 2.51
C GLY A 72 22.54 19.75 1.98
N GLN A 73 21.31 19.66 1.47
CA GLN A 73 20.54 20.80 0.95
C GLN A 73 19.75 21.46 2.07
N LYS A 74 19.95 22.78 2.26
CA LYS A 74 19.17 23.60 3.19
C LYS A 74 17.98 24.16 2.42
N HIS A 75 16.78 23.62 2.64
CA HIS A 75 15.54 24.14 2.07
C HIS A 75 14.64 24.62 3.18
N ASP A 76 14.19 25.87 3.10
CA ASP A 76 13.23 26.39 4.06
C ASP A 76 11.84 25.95 3.64
N PHE A 77 11.17 25.20 4.51
CA PHE A 77 9.81 24.74 4.25
C PHE A 77 8.82 25.75 4.82
N HIS A 78 7.87 26.18 4.00
CA HIS A 78 6.77 27.06 4.41
C HIS A 78 5.55 26.22 4.79
N PHE A 79 5.21 26.17 6.07
CA PHE A 79 3.99 25.52 6.57
C PHE A 79 2.96 26.57 6.95
N SER A 80 1.72 26.41 6.49
CA SER A 80 0.60 27.19 7.01
C SER A 80 -0.05 26.38 8.13
N PHE A 81 0.00 26.88 9.37
CA PHE A 81 -0.66 26.26 10.52
C PHE A 81 -1.61 27.30 11.13
N HIS A 82 -2.91 26.95 11.24
CA HIS A 82 -3.92 27.83 11.83
C HIS A 82 -4.00 29.25 11.23
N GLY A 83 -3.82 29.38 9.90
CA GLY A 83 -3.89 30.67 9.20
C GLY A 83 -2.66 31.56 9.37
N LYS A 84 -1.57 31.04 9.94
CA LYS A 84 -0.27 31.72 10.00
C LYS A 84 0.79 30.89 9.26
N THR A 85 1.54 31.56 8.40
CA THR A 85 2.66 30.98 7.65
C THR A 85 3.89 30.94 8.55
N TYR A 86 4.34 29.74 8.90
CA TYR A 86 5.57 29.50 9.64
C TYR A 86 6.63 29.01 8.67
N THR A 87 7.74 29.75 8.60
CA THR A 87 8.96 29.32 7.91
C THR A 87 9.75 28.46 8.89
N GLN A 88 9.82 27.15 8.65
CA GLN A 88 10.62 26.25 9.48
C GLN A 88 11.77 25.67 8.69
N ASN A 89 12.96 25.81 9.26
CA ASN A 89 14.16 25.23 8.68
C ASN A 89 14.18 23.70 8.93
N VAL A 90 14.78 22.94 8.01
CA VAL A 90 15.06 21.49 8.13
C VAL A 90 15.57 21.10 9.51
N GLN A 91 16.47 21.90 10.08
CA GLN A 91 17.06 21.62 11.39
C GLN A 91 16.06 21.78 12.53
N GLN A 92 15.11 22.71 12.45
CA GLN A 92 14.08 22.89 13.47
C GLN A 92 13.05 21.73 13.43
N ILE A 93 12.70 21.28 12.23
CA ILE A 93 11.81 20.13 12.02
C ILE A 93 12.44 18.83 12.51
N LEU A 94 13.74 18.63 12.28
CA LEU A 94 14.45 17.43 12.77
C LEU A 94 14.70 17.46 14.29
N HIS A 95 14.85 18.64 14.89
CA HIS A 95 15.18 18.78 16.30
C HIS A 95 13.96 18.61 17.22
N TYR A 96 12.77 19.03 16.78
CA TYR A 96 11.56 18.87 17.57
C TYR A 96 11.03 17.43 17.56
N SER A 97 10.89 16.82 18.74
CA SER A 97 10.35 15.47 18.91
C SER A 97 8.93 15.31 18.36
N TYR A 98 8.13 16.38 18.39
CA TYR A 98 6.77 16.41 17.86
C TYR A 98 6.67 15.90 16.41
N TYR A 99 7.58 16.33 15.53
CA TYR A 99 7.54 15.91 14.12
C TYR A 99 7.93 14.44 13.93
N ARG A 100 8.88 13.96 14.74
CA ARG A 100 9.26 12.55 14.76
C ARG A 100 8.12 11.67 15.29
N ASP A 101 7.49 12.08 16.38
CA ASP A 101 6.42 11.33 17.02
C ASP A 101 5.18 11.29 16.12
N ASN A 102 4.84 12.41 15.48
CA ASN A 102 3.76 12.47 14.49
C ASN A 102 4.06 11.61 13.24
N ALA A 103 5.31 11.61 12.76
CA ALA A 103 5.71 10.75 11.64
C ALA A 103 5.61 9.26 11.98
N ASN A 104 6.07 8.86 13.18
CA ASN A 104 5.95 7.49 13.67
C ASN A 104 4.48 7.09 13.89
N GLU A 105 3.65 8.00 14.41
CA GLU A 105 2.22 7.78 14.58
C GLU A 105 1.54 7.54 13.24
N ILE A 106 1.88 8.33 12.21
CA ILE A 106 1.33 8.15 10.86
C ILE A 106 1.75 6.82 10.25
N ILE A 107 3.03 6.45 10.32
CA ILE A 107 3.47 5.14 9.81
C ILE A 107 2.75 4.00 10.53
N ARG A 108 2.63 4.09 11.86
CA ARG A 108 1.92 3.08 12.64
C ARG A 108 0.46 2.98 12.22
N THR A 109 -0.22 4.11 12.06
CA THR A 109 -1.63 4.18 11.63
C THR A 109 -1.79 3.67 10.20
N MET A 110 -0.87 3.99 9.28
CA MET A 110 -0.86 3.45 7.92
C MET A 110 -0.69 1.93 7.93
N GLY A 111 0.23 1.40 8.73
CA GLY A 111 0.45 -0.03 8.89
C GLY A 111 -0.77 -0.75 9.46
N GLN A 112 -1.38 -0.20 10.51
CA GLN A 112 -2.61 -0.75 11.10
C GLN A 112 -3.78 -0.69 10.12
N SER A 113 -3.93 0.42 9.39
CA SER A 113 -4.97 0.58 8.36
C SER A 113 -4.79 -0.42 7.23
N ALA A 114 -3.55 -0.65 6.79
CA ALA A 114 -3.25 -1.65 5.77
C ALA A 114 -3.54 -3.07 6.24
N LEU A 115 -3.25 -3.42 7.50
CA LEU A 115 -3.59 -4.73 8.06
C LEU A 115 -5.11 -4.93 8.16
N VAL A 116 -5.84 -3.93 8.65
CA VAL A 116 -7.31 -3.99 8.75
C VAL A 116 -7.94 -4.09 7.36
N ALA A 117 -7.47 -3.30 6.40
CA ALA A 117 -7.90 -3.38 5.01
C ALA A 117 -7.58 -4.74 4.38
N PHE A 118 -6.44 -5.35 4.72
CA PHE A 118 -6.06 -6.66 4.21
C PHE A 118 -7.05 -7.72 4.68
N CYS A 119 -7.37 -7.76 5.97
CA CYS A 119 -8.37 -8.65 6.55
C CYS A 119 -9.80 -8.43 6.00
N MET A 120 -10.10 -7.26 5.44
CA MET A 120 -11.40 -6.99 4.80
C MET A 120 -11.43 -7.36 3.31
N ALA A 121 -10.28 -7.33 2.64
CA ALA A 121 -10.20 -7.54 1.20
C ALA A 121 -9.85 -8.98 0.80
N PHE A 122 -9.20 -9.73 1.69
CA PHE A 122 -8.77 -11.13 1.52
C PHE A 122 -9.42 -12.02 2.57
#